data_AF-A0A971YJJ6-F1
#
_entry.id   AF-A0A971YJJ6-F1
#
_cell.length_a   1.000
_cell.length_b   1.000
_cell.length_c   1.000
_cell.angle_alpha   90.00
_cell.angle_beta   90.00
_cell.angle_gamma   90.00
#
_symmetry.space_group_name_H-M   'P 1'
#
loop_
_entity.id
_entity.type
_entity.pdbx_description
1 polymer ?
#
loop_
_entity_poly.entity_id
_entity_poly.type
_entity_poly.pdbx_seq_one_letter_code
_entity_poly.pdbx_strand_id
1 'polypeptide(L)'
;MEIFNNNIALLEKTDKAICCFREQRHDIALGILADSMELIRHSIEAVITSKEYFNLAEVDSVNNMLGGILEAYRMKDYVLLADLLELQLVSFIIGVQELIISKEEVLFFEENYRENLSWLKDKCKGLADISLEAIDPQTLLKEGYRVEFSSCGLMTLAARNGNNTFYFHTNSRVSHEAYLLARRWYDKKVKRYVIYGLGFGYHIKELYSLAKGAEITVYEDDLNVILLAAIFARLQEMFSSGRVRLVYDPKLKELKDRIGSLKANEAFHVHYPSFLNVRSTEGKELLSGHVSWVGI
;
A
#
# COMPACT_ATOMS: atom_id res chain seq x y z
N MET A 1 8.32 11.12 14.84
CA MET A 1 7.09 10.49 14.31
C MET A 1 6.31 11.36 13.32
N GLU A 2 6.12 12.66 13.55
CA GLU A 2 5.32 13.49 12.63
C GLU A 2 5.91 13.59 11.21
N ILE A 3 7.20 13.93 11.08
CA ILE A 3 7.89 13.97 9.79
C ILE A 3 7.83 12.62 9.04
N PHE A 4 7.98 11.50 9.74
CA PHE A 4 7.91 10.14 9.19
C PHE A 4 6.55 9.90 8.51
N ASN A 5 5.46 10.23 9.20
CA ASN A 5 4.11 10.07 8.68
C ASN A 5 3.81 11.06 7.54
N ASN A 6 4.27 12.31 7.66
CA ASN A 6 4.11 13.33 6.62
C ASN A 6 4.85 12.94 5.34
N ASN A 7 6.06 12.39 5.45
CA ASN A 7 6.83 11.88 4.31
C ASN A 7 6.12 10.73 3.60
N ILE A 8 5.57 9.75 4.34
CA ILE A 8 4.76 8.67 3.73
C ILE A 8 3.59 9.26 2.93
N ALA A 9 2.84 10.20 3.51
CA ALA A 9 1.71 10.83 2.84
C ALA A 9 2.15 11.67 1.62
N LEU A 10 3.28 12.37 1.72
CA LEU A 10 3.85 13.16 0.64
C LEU A 10 4.30 12.28 -0.53
N LEU A 11 4.99 11.17 -0.26
CA LEU A 11 5.40 10.20 -1.27
C LEU A 11 4.16 9.63 -1.98
N GLU A 12 3.13 9.21 -1.23
CA GLU A 12 1.88 8.70 -1.80
C GLU A 12 1.23 9.70 -2.77
N LYS A 13 1.11 10.98 -2.38
CA LYS A 13 0.51 12.01 -3.24
C LYS A 13 1.41 12.34 -4.45
N THR A 14 2.71 12.46 -4.23
CA THR A 14 3.67 12.82 -5.28
C THR A 14 3.73 11.75 -6.37
N ASP A 15 3.75 10.47 -5.99
CA ASP A 15 3.70 9.34 -6.92
C ASP A 15 2.43 9.36 -7.78
N LYS A 16 1.27 9.69 -7.19
CA LYS A 16 0.00 9.83 -7.93
C LYS A 16 0.03 11.02 -8.89
N ALA A 17 0.59 12.16 -8.46
CA ALA A 17 0.75 13.34 -9.31
C ALA A 17 1.67 13.05 -10.50
N ILE A 18 2.82 12.41 -10.27
CA ILE A 18 3.76 11.98 -11.34
C ILE A 18 3.03 11.10 -12.34
N CYS A 19 2.33 10.06 -11.90
CA CYS A 19 1.53 9.21 -12.79
C CYS A 19 0.52 10.01 -13.63
N CYS A 20 -0.18 10.98 -13.04
CA CYS A 20 -1.14 11.81 -13.76
C CYS A 20 -0.45 12.75 -14.76
N PHE A 21 0.72 13.31 -14.45
CA PHE A 21 1.51 14.10 -15.39
C PHE A 21 1.97 13.26 -16.58
N ARG A 22 2.48 12.04 -16.34
CA ARG A 22 2.91 11.12 -17.42
C ARG A 22 1.76 10.72 -18.35
N GLU A 23 0.53 10.72 -17.83
CA GLU A 23 -0.69 10.49 -18.61
C GLU A 23 -1.34 11.76 -19.18
N GLN A 24 -0.69 12.91 -19.03
CA GLN A 24 -1.17 14.20 -19.51
C GLN A 24 -2.49 14.67 -18.86
N ARG A 25 -2.83 14.14 -17.68
CA ARG A 25 -3.97 14.57 -16.86
C ARG A 25 -3.54 15.70 -15.92
N HIS A 26 -3.12 16.81 -16.53
CA HIS A 26 -2.44 17.90 -15.83
C HIS A 26 -3.31 18.59 -14.77
N ASP A 27 -4.61 18.75 -15.02
CA ASP A 27 -5.57 19.33 -14.08
C ASP A 27 -5.60 18.55 -12.75
N ILE A 28 -5.66 17.23 -12.84
CA ILE A 28 -5.70 16.33 -11.69
C ILE A 28 -4.34 16.29 -11.00
N ALA A 29 -3.25 16.24 -11.77
CA ALA A 29 -1.89 16.26 -11.23
C ALA A 29 -1.61 17.55 -10.44
N LEU A 30 -2.01 18.71 -10.99
CA LEU A 30 -1.86 20.01 -10.35
C LEU A 30 -2.70 20.13 -9.08
N GLY A 31 -3.92 19.58 -9.07
CA GLY A 31 -4.75 19.50 -7.87
C GLY A 31 -4.07 18.71 -6.74
N ILE A 32 -3.55 17.53 -7.06
CA ILE A 32 -2.82 16.69 -6.09
C ILE A 32 -1.56 17.42 -5.57
N LEU A 33 -0.81 18.09 -6.45
CA LEU A 33 0.38 18.82 -6.06
C LEU A 33 0.05 19.99 -5.14
N ALA A 34 -1.02 20.74 -5.44
CA ALA A 34 -1.52 21.82 -4.58
C ALA A 34 -1.90 21.30 -3.18
N ASP A 35 -2.62 20.17 -3.11
CA ASP A 35 -2.99 19.50 -1.86
C ASP A 35 -1.79 18.93 -1.08
N SER A 36 -0.61 18.89 -1.71
CA SER A 36 0.64 18.37 -1.13
C SER A 36 1.58 19.47 -0.65
N MET A 37 1.31 20.74 -0.98
CA MET A 37 2.23 21.84 -0.70
C MET A 37 2.58 21.98 0.78
N GLU A 38 1.60 21.80 1.65
CA GLU A 38 1.82 21.91 3.10
C GLU A 38 2.68 20.75 3.63
N LEU A 39 2.53 19.54 3.07
CA LEU A 39 3.39 18.41 3.40
C LEU A 39 4.82 18.64 2.93
N ILE A 40 5.00 19.17 1.71
CA ILE A 40 6.32 19.56 1.18
C ILE A 40 6.99 20.57 2.13
N ARG A 41 6.26 21.62 2.52
CA ARG A 41 6.74 22.67 3.43
C ARG A 41 7.18 22.07 4.77
N HIS A 42 6.30 21.30 5.42
CA HIS A 42 6.60 20.67 6.72
C HIS A 42 7.79 19.72 6.66
N SER A 43 7.88 18.86 5.64
CA SER A 43 8.99 17.92 5.50
C SER A 43 10.32 18.66 5.34
N ILE A 44 10.36 19.70 4.52
CA ILE A 44 11.59 20.47 4.27
C ILE A 44 12.01 21.25 5.52
N GLU A 45 11.07 21.94 6.18
CA GLU A 45 11.35 22.67 7.42
C GLU A 45 11.86 21.77 8.53
N ALA A 46 11.27 20.59 8.70
CA ALA A 46 11.70 19.63 9.71
C ALA A 46 13.11 19.13 9.45
N VAL A 47 13.46 18.88 8.18
CA VAL A 47 14.79 18.46 7.74
C VAL A 47 15.82 19.57 7.96
N ILE A 48 15.51 20.83 7.61
CA ILE A 48 16.38 21.99 7.84
C ILE A 48 16.60 22.24 9.34
N THR A 49 15.54 22.20 10.13
CA THR A 49 15.59 22.43 11.58
C THR A 49 16.40 21.35 12.30
N SER A 50 16.37 20.13 11.78
CA SER A 50 17.06 18.97 12.33
C SER A 50 18.33 18.61 11.53
N LYS A 51 19.04 19.62 10.99
CA LYS A 51 20.19 19.42 10.09
C LYS A 51 21.28 18.47 10.62
N GLU A 52 21.54 18.50 11.93
CA GLU A 52 22.52 17.61 12.59
C GLU A 52 22.05 16.16 12.58
N TYR A 53 20.75 15.94 12.78
CA TYR A 53 20.14 14.62 12.69
C TYR A 53 20.21 14.09 11.26
N PHE A 54 19.93 14.93 10.25
CA PHE A 54 19.92 14.51 8.85
C PHE A 54 21.27 14.52 8.15
N ASN A 55 22.32 14.98 8.83
CA ASN A 55 23.68 15.12 8.29
C ASN A 55 23.69 15.78 6.90
N LEU A 56 22.81 16.78 6.70
CA LEU A 56 22.67 17.47 5.42
C LEU A 56 23.92 18.30 5.18
N ALA A 57 24.74 17.88 4.23
CA ALA A 57 25.96 18.58 3.90
C ALA A 57 25.69 19.97 3.29
N GLU A 58 24.58 20.17 2.56
CA GLU A 58 24.34 21.42 1.82
C GLU A 58 22.85 21.78 1.71
N VAL A 59 22.43 22.82 2.45
CA VAL A 59 21.09 23.45 2.32
C VAL A 59 20.85 23.97 0.89
N ASP A 60 21.92 24.34 0.19
CA ASP A 60 21.87 24.80 -1.21
C ASP A 60 21.32 23.74 -2.17
N SER A 61 21.53 22.46 -1.88
CA SER A 61 20.98 21.35 -2.68
C SER A 61 19.45 21.32 -2.64
N VAL A 62 18.85 21.57 -1.47
CA VAL A 62 17.39 21.63 -1.29
C VAL A 62 16.80 22.84 -2.01
N ASN A 63 17.45 24.00 -1.90
CA ASN A 63 17.01 25.22 -2.59
C ASN A 63 17.06 25.07 -4.11
N ASN A 64 18.10 24.46 -4.65
CA ASN A 64 18.23 24.19 -6.08
C ASN A 64 17.13 23.26 -6.59
N MET A 65 16.82 22.19 -5.83
CA MET A 65 15.72 21.27 -6.15
C MET A 65 14.37 22.00 -6.23
N LEU A 66 14.04 22.79 -5.20
CA LEU A 66 12.78 23.54 -5.17
C LEU A 66 12.71 24.60 -6.26
N GLY A 67 13.83 25.29 -6.52
CA GLY A 67 13.95 26.26 -7.60
C GLY A 67 13.60 25.65 -8.96
N GLY A 68 14.19 24.49 -9.27
CA GLY A 68 13.90 23.77 -10.52
C GLY A 68 12.44 23.34 -10.64
N ILE A 69 11.86 22.78 -9.56
CA ILE A 69 10.44 22.36 -9.54
C ILE A 69 9.52 23.57 -9.78
N LEU A 70 9.78 24.70 -9.11
CA LEU A 70 8.98 25.91 -9.26
C LEU A 70 9.13 26.55 -10.65
N GLU A 71 10.32 26.52 -11.23
CA GLU A 71 10.57 27.01 -12.58
C GLU A 71 9.80 26.17 -13.62
N ALA A 72 9.93 24.85 -13.57
CA ALA A 72 9.20 23.94 -14.46
C ALA A 72 7.68 24.12 -14.32
N TYR A 73 7.18 24.27 -13.09
CA TYR A 73 5.78 24.59 -12.82
C TYR A 73 5.34 25.91 -13.47
N ARG A 74 6.12 26.99 -13.29
CA ARG A 74 5.82 28.32 -13.86
C ARG A 74 5.83 28.32 -15.39
N MET A 75 6.75 27.57 -15.98
CA MET A 75 6.86 27.39 -17.43
C MET A 75 5.78 26.45 -17.99
N LYS A 76 5.02 25.76 -17.13
CA LYS A 76 4.05 24.72 -17.50
C LYS A 76 4.72 23.56 -18.26
N ASP A 77 6.00 23.33 -18.02
CA ASP A 77 6.72 22.17 -18.55
C ASP A 77 6.43 20.96 -17.65
N TYR A 78 5.28 20.33 -17.90
CA TYR A 78 4.80 19.25 -17.05
C TYR A 78 5.57 17.94 -17.22
N VAL A 79 6.29 17.78 -18.34
CA VAL A 79 7.18 16.63 -18.52
C VAL A 79 8.38 16.78 -17.62
N LEU A 80 9.06 17.94 -17.68
CA LEU A 80 10.17 18.25 -16.79
C LEU A 80 9.73 18.30 -15.33
N LEU A 81 8.55 18.84 -15.03
CA LEU A 81 8.03 18.86 -13.66
C LEU A 81 7.88 17.44 -13.10
N ALA A 82 7.37 16.48 -13.89
CA ALA A 82 7.28 15.09 -13.47
C ALA A 82 8.67 14.48 -13.24
N ASP A 83 9.65 14.76 -14.12
CA ASP A 83 11.03 14.31 -13.95
C ASP A 83 11.66 14.85 -12.67
N LEU A 84 11.48 16.14 -12.37
CA LEU A 84 12.03 16.78 -11.17
C LEU A 84 11.38 16.25 -9.88
N LEU A 85 10.06 16.04 -9.91
CA LEU A 85 9.36 15.43 -8.77
C LEU A 85 9.88 14.00 -8.51
N GLU A 86 10.05 13.19 -9.55
CA GLU A 86 10.49 11.80 -9.42
C GLU A 86 11.98 11.68 -9.06
N LEU A 87 12.85 12.38 -9.78
CA LEU A 87 14.30 12.21 -9.65
C LEU A 87 14.87 13.00 -8.47
N GLN A 88 14.27 14.13 -8.10
CA GLN A 88 14.78 14.98 -7.04
C GLN A 88 13.93 14.89 -5.77
N LEU A 89 12.65 15.30 -5.83
CA LEU A 89 11.82 15.37 -4.61
C LEU A 89 11.60 13.99 -3.98
N VAL A 90 11.15 13.00 -4.76
CA VAL A 90 10.92 11.64 -4.25
C VAL A 90 12.21 11.04 -3.72
N SER A 91 13.33 11.14 -4.46
CA SER A 91 14.65 10.65 -4.02
C SER A 91 15.10 11.29 -2.70
N PHE A 92 14.92 12.60 -2.56
CA PHE A 92 15.25 13.33 -1.34
C PHE A 92 14.41 12.86 -0.16
N ILE A 93 13.08 12.77 -0.31
CA ILE A 93 12.18 12.33 0.76
C ILE A 93 12.45 10.87 1.13
N ILE A 94 12.75 10.00 0.17
CA ILE A 94 13.17 8.62 0.45
C ILE A 94 14.46 8.60 1.27
N GLY A 95 15.48 9.37 0.91
CA GLY A 95 16.74 9.42 1.68
C GLY A 95 16.51 9.88 3.13
N VAL A 96 15.65 10.87 3.34
CA VAL A 96 15.22 11.32 4.68
C VAL A 96 14.53 10.18 5.43
N GLN A 97 13.64 9.46 4.76
CA GLN A 97 12.86 8.37 5.31
C GLN A 97 13.74 7.18 5.74
N GLU A 98 14.67 6.76 4.89
CA GLU A 98 15.65 5.71 5.17
C GLU A 98 16.56 6.07 6.35
N LEU A 99 16.94 7.34 6.47
CA LEU A 99 17.72 7.78 7.62
C LEU A 99 16.92 7.70 8.93
N ILE A 100 15.63 8.06 8.91
CA ILE A 100 14.77 7.90 10.09
C ILE A 100 14.66 6.41 10.44
N ILE A 101 14.39 5.55 9.45
CA ILE A 101 14.27 4.09 9.63
C ILE A 101 15.55 3.48 10.22
N SER A 102 16.73 3.93 9.79
CA SER A 102 18.00 3.37 10.27
C SER A 102 18.38 3.80 11.69
N LYS A 103 17.77 4.86 12.21
CA LYS A 103 18.06 5.42 13.54
C LYS A 103 16.98 5.10 14.57
N GLU A 104 15.74 4.89 14.13
CA GLU A 104 14.59 4.62 14.97
C GLU A 104 14.27 3.12 14.99
N GLU A 105 13.89 2.58 16.14
CA GLU A 105 13.46 1.19 16.23
C GLU A 105 12.07 1.00 15.60
N VAL A 106 11.81 -0.22 15.09
CA VAL A 106 10.48 -0.62 14.65
C VAL A 106 9.54 -0.67 15.86
N LEU A 107 8.72 0.37 16.02
CA LEU A 107 7.78 0.44 17.14
C LEU A 107 6.52 -0.38 16.81
N PHE A 108 6.31 -1.46 17.56
CA PHE A 108 5.02 -2.14 17.65
C PHE A 108 4.08 -1.30 18.53
N PHE A 109 3.01 -0.78 17.93
CA PHE A 109 1.99 -0.01 18.65
C PHE A 109 0.81 -0.92 19.00
N GLU A 110 0.78 -1.40 20.24
CA GLU A 110 -0.26 -2.33 20.71
C GLU A 110 -1.68 -1.75 20.56
N GLU A 111 -1.84 -0.44 20.72
CA GLU A 111 -3.12 0.25 20.52
C GLU A 111 -3.63 0.12 19.08
N ASN A 112 -2.79 0.38 18.08
CA ASN A 112 -3.14 0.23 16.66
C ASN A 112 -3.56 -1.21 16.34
N TYR A 113 -2.86 -2.19 16.92
CA TYR A 113 -3.20 -3.59 16.75
C TYR A 113 -4.59 -3.92 17.34
N ARG A 114 -4.86 -3.47 18.57
CA ARG A 114 -6.15 -3.68 19.24
C ARG A 114 -7.30 -3.02 18.48
N GLU A 115 -7.10 -1.80 17.99
CA GLU A 115 -8.09 -1.11 17.16
C GLU A 115 -8.35 -1.87 15.86
N ASN A 116 -7.31 -2.23 15.11
CA ASN A 116 -7.43 -3.01 13.87
C ASN A 116 -8.14 -4.35 14.11
N LEU A 117 -7.80 -5.06 15.19
CA LEU A 117 -8.49 -6.30 15.56
C LEU A 117 -9.98 -6.10 15.85
N SER A 118 -10.35 -5.02 16.53
CA SER A 118 -11.75 -4.72 16.81
C SER A 118 -12.55 -4.53 15.51
N TRP A 119 -11.97 -3.82 14.54
CA TRP A 119 -12.56 -3.64 13.21
C TRP A 119 -12.64 -4.95 12.43
N LEU A 120 -11.58 -5.76 12.47
CA LEU A 120 -11.57 -7.05 11.80
C LEU A 120 -12.60 -8.01 12.40
N LYS A 121 -12.79 -8.02 13.72
CA LYS A 121 -13.85 -8.86 14.34
C LYS A 121 -15.26 -8.44 13.91
N ASP A 122 -15.50 -7.15 13.70
CA ASP A 122 -16.81 -6.64 13.26
C ASP A 122 -17.03 -6.79 11.73
N LYS A 123 -15.99 -6.55 10.93
CA LYS A 123 -16.08 -6.44 9.46
C LYS A 123 -15.60 -7.67 8.70
N CYS A 124 -14.87 -8.58 9.34
CA CYS A 124 -14.39 -9.79 8.72
C CYS A 124 -15.30 -10.98 9.02
N LYS A 125 -15.85 -11.55 7.96
CA LYS A 125 -16.57 -12.83 8.06
C LYS A 125 -15.56 -13.95 8.31
N GLY A 126 -15.86 -14.84 9.25
CA GLY A 126 -15.04 -16.03 9.55
C GLY A 126 -14.03 -15.85 10.68
N LEU A 127 -13.87 -14.64 11.25
CA LEU A 127 -12.98 -14.39 12.39
C LEU A 127 -13.67 -14.37 13.77
N ALA A 128 -15.01 -14.31 13.82
CA ALA A 128 -15.75 -14.13 15.07
C ALA A 128 -15.51 -15.26 16.09
N ASP A 129 -15.33 -16.49 15.62
CA ASP A 129 -15.14 -17.67 16.46
C ASP A 129 -13.65 -17.96 16.77
N ILE A 130 -12.73 -17.14 16.26
CA ILE A 130 -11.30 -17.34 16.47
C ILE A 130 -10.87 -16.57 17.73
N SER A 131 -10.31 -17.28 18.71
CA SER A 131 -9.64 -16.64 19.84
C SER A 131 -8.35 -15.99 19.35
N LEU A 132 -8.41 -14.67 19.14
CA LEU A 132 -7.28 -13.84 18.75
C LEU A 132 -6.52 -13.26 19.95
N GLU A 133 -6.56 -13.94 21.11
CA GLU A 133 -5.77 -13.54 22.28
C GLU A 133 -4.31 -13.31 21.87
N ALA A 134 -3.74 -12.19 22.34
CA ALA A 134 -2.46 -11.59 21.98
C ALA A 134 -1.47 -12.56 21.32
N ILE A 135 -1.64 -12.78 20.01
CA ILE A 135 -0.71 -13.56 19.22
C ILE A 135 0.58 -12.76 19.22
N ASP A 136 1.60 -13.30 19.86
CA ASP A 136 2.95 -12.72 19.84
C ASP A 136 3.38 -12.58 18.38
N PRO A 137 3.60 -11.35 17.87
CA PRO A 137 4.06 -11.13 16.51
C PRO A 137 5.33 -11.93 16.19
N GLN A 138 6.18 -12.21 17.18
CA GLN A 138 7.38 -13.02 17.02
C GLN A 138 7.09 -14.48 16.64
N THR A 139 5.93 -15.02 17.04
CA THR A 139 5.50 -16.36 16.64
C THR A 139 5.21 -16.40 15.15
N LEU A 140 4.52 -15.38 14.63
CA LEU A 140 4.21 -15.26 13.20
C LEU A 140 5.48 -15.14 12.36
N LEU A 141 6.48 -14.39 12.83
CA LEU A 141 7.78 -14.26 12.15
C LEU A 141 8.55 -15.60 12.08
N LYS A 142 8.38 -16.48 13.08
CA LYS A 142 9.00 -17.81 13.09
C LYS A 142 8.36 -18.79 12.11
N GLU A 143 7.14 -18.51 11.62
CA GLU A 143 6.42 -19.35 10.66
C GLU A 143 6.78 -19.09 9.20
N GLY A 144 7.92 -18.44 8.94
CA GLY A 144 8.41 -18.14 7.60
C GLY A 144 7.94 -16.81 7.03
N TYR A 145 7.36 -15.95 7.87
CA TYR A 145 7.04 -14.56 7.54
C TYR A 145 8.15 -13.61 7.99
N ARG A 146 8.38 -12.57 7.22
CA ARG A 146 9.26 -11.46 7.61
C ARG A 146 8.58 -10.14 7.29
N VAL A 147 8.55 -9.25 8.26
CA VAL A 147 8.07 -7.88 8.09
C VAL A 147 9.25 -6.93 8.24
N GLU A 148 9.35 -5.98 7.32
CA GLU A 148 10.41 -4.98 7.30
C GLU A 148 9.90 -3.67 6.70
N PHE A 149 10.59 -2.57 7.01
CA PHE A 149 10.30 -1.30 6.37
C PHE A 149 10.74 -1.32 4.91
N SER A 150 9.90 -0.75 4.06
CA SER A 150 10.30 -0.28 2.73
C SER A 150 10.97 1.10 2.81
N SER A 151 11.69 1.48 1.75
CA SER A 151 12.32 2.80 1.64
C SER A 151 11.33 3.96 1.80
N CYS A 152 10.04 3.77 1.47
CA CYS A 152 9.01 4.80 1.66
C CYS A 152 8.44 4.88 3.09
N GLY A 153 8.89 4.04 4.02
CA GLY A 153 8.42 4.04 5.43
C GLY A 153 7.20 3.16 5.70
N LEU A 154 6.56 2.62 4.66
CA LEU A 154 5.52 1.61 4.83
C LEU A 154 6.13 0.23 5.07
N MET A 155 5.46 -0.62 5.84
CA MET A 155 5.88 -2.00 6.04
C MET A 155 5.58 -2.86 4.80
N THR A 156 6.49 -3.79 4.50
CA THR A 156 6.27 -4.86 3.53
C THR A 156 6.34 -6.23 4.22
N LEU A 157 5.76 -7.23 3.56
CA LEU A 157 5.69 -8.61 4.02
C LEU A 157 6.44 -9.49 3.03
N ALA A 158 7.34 -10.33 3.52
CA ALA A 158 7.86 -11.47 2.78
C ALA A 158 7.34 -12.76 3.42
N ALA A 159 7.12 -13.78 2.59
CA ALA A 159 6.75 -15.11 3.05
C ALA A 159 7.59 -16.17 2.35
N ARG A 160 7.66 -17.33 2.99
CA ARG A 160 8.26 -18.54 2.43
C ARG A 160 7.17 -19.59 2.17
N ASN A 161 7.13 -20.09 0.94
CA ASN A 161 6.30 -21.23 0.57
C ASN A 161 7.18 -22.27 -0.14
N GLY A 162 7.43 -23.40 0.53
CA GLY A 162 8.43 -24.38 0.11
C GLY A 162 9.85 -23.78 0.06
N ASN A 163 10.48 -23.84 -1.11
CA ASN A 163 11.83 -23.29 -1.33
C ASN A 163 11.84 -21.85 -1.84
N ASN A 164 10.67 -21.25 -2.09
CA ASN A 164 10.56 -19.90 -2.63
C ASN A 164 10.31 -18.90 -1.51
N THR A 165 11.08 -17.82 -1.51
CA THR A 165 10.83 -16.62 -0.71
C THR A 165 10.41 -15.51 -1.65
N PHE A 166 9.32 -14.82 -1.34
CA PHE A 166 8.79 -13.74 -2.17
C PHE A 166 8.20 -12.63 -1.30
N TYR A 167 8.10 -11.44 -1.89
CA TYR A 167 7.52 -10.26 -1.26
C TYR A 167 6.07 -10.06 -1.70
N PHE A 168 5.24 -9.58 -0.78
CA PHE A 168 3.87 -9.17 -1.04
C PHE A 168 3.77 -7.77 -1.65
N HIS A 169 4.76 -6.93 -1.39
CA HIS A 169 4.82 -5.56 -1.88
C HIS A 169 6.28 -5.20 -2.14
N THR A 170 6.53 -4.26 -3.05
CA THR A 170 7.86 -3.71 -3.30
C THR A 170 8.54 -3.22 -2.01
N ASN A 171 9.87 -3.34 -1.94
CA ASN A 171 10.65 -2.79 -0.83
C ASN A 171 11.01 -1.30 -1.02
N SER A 172 10.51 -0.66 -2.08
CA SER A 172 10.79 0.73 -2.41
C SER A 172 9.56 1.62 -2.18
N ARG A 173 8.76 1.89 -3.22
CA ARG A 173 7.59 2.76 -3.20
C ARG A 173 6.29 1.95 -3.19
N VAL A 174 5.89 1.47 -2.02
CA VAL A 174 4.71 0.60 -1.84
C VAL A 174 3.42 1.25 -2.36
N SER A 175 3.19 2.52 -2.04
CA SER A 175 2.00 3.24 -2.50
C SER A 175 1.94 3.38 -4.03
N HIS A 176 3.08 3.54 -4.69
CA HIS A 176 3.16 3.62 -6.16
C HIS A 176 2.77 2.30 -6.82
N GLU A 177 3.35 1.18 -6.37
CA GLU A 177 3.00 -0.16 -6.85
C GLU A 177 1.51 -0.46 -6.65
N ALA A 178 1.00 -0.19 -5.45
CA ALA A 178 -0.40 -0.38 -5.12
C ALA A 178 -1.33 0.44 -6.02
N TYR A 179 -0.96 1.70 -6.29
CA TYR A 179 -1.73 2.59 -7.16
C TYR A 179 -1.76 2.08 -8.60
N LEU A 180 -0.61 1.67 -9.16
CA LEU A 180 -0.54 1.12 -10.51
C LEU A 180 -1.41 -0.15 -10.65
N LEU A 181 -1.35 -1.04 -9.66
CA LEU A 181 -2.15 -2.26 -9.66
C LEU A 181 -3.65 -1.95 -9.57
N ALA A 182 -4.05 -1.10 -8.62
CA ALA A 182 -5.44 -0.69 -8.46
C ALA A 182 -6.00 -0.03 -9.72
N ARG A 183 -5.19 0.79 -10.40
CA ARG A 183 -5.56 1.41 -11.68
C ARG A 183 -5.75 0.43 -12.81
N ARG A 184 -4.91 -0.61 -12.87
CA ARG A 184 -5.06 -1.69 -13.86
C ARG A 184 -6.36 -2.47 -13.64
N TRP A 185 -6.78 -2.63 -12.39
CA TRP A 185 -8.02 -3.34 -12.05
C TRP A 185 -9.27 -2.46 -12.18
N TYR A 186 -9.13 -1.15 -12.01
CA TYR A 186 -10.26 -0.24 -12.00
C TYR A 186 -10.99 -0.16 -13.35
N ASP A 187 -12.29 -0.43 -13.32
CA ASP A 187 -13.25 -0.15 -14.39
C ASP A 187 -14.47 0.57 -13.82
N LYS A 188 -14.84 1.70 -14.44
CA LYS A 188 -16.01 2.52 -14.08
C LYS A 188 -17.36 1.78 -14.17
N LYS A 189 -17.45 0.69 -14.95
CA LYS A 189 -18.66 -0.12 -15.10
C LYS A 189 -18.83 -1.16 -13.98
N VAL A 190 -17.74 -1.48 -13.28
CA VAL A 190 -17.73 -2.47 -12.21
C VAL A 190 -18.29 -1.83 -10.94
N LYS A 191 -19.35 -2.45 -10.40
CA LYS A 191 -19.99 -2.00 -9.16
C LYS A 191 -19.52 -2.80 -7.94
N ARG A 192 -18.98 -4.00 -8.16
CA ARG A 192 -18.45 -4.85 -7.09
C ARG A 192 -17.16 -5.53 -7.51
N TYR A 193 -16.13 -5.39 -6.70
CA TYR A 193 -14.87 -6.09 -6.86
C TYR A 193 -14.80 -7.25 -5.89
N VAL A 194 -14.43 -8.42 -6.40
CA VAL A 194 -14.04 -9.59 -5.62
C VAL A 194 -12.53 -9.72 -5.76
N ILE A 195 -11.82 -9.75 -4.63
CA ILE A 195 -10.36 -9.77 -4.64
C ILE A 195 -9.91 -10.96 -3.81
N TYR A 196 -9.00 -11.75 -4.35
CA TYR A 196 -8.24 -12.70 -3.55
C TYR A 196 -6.88 -12.12 -3.18
N GLY A 197 -6.55 -12.17 -1.89
CA GLY A 197 -5.29 -11.72 -1.33
C GLY A 197 -5.38 -10.36 -0.65
N LEU A 198 -5.23 -10.36 0.68
CA LEU A 198 -5.21 -9.15 1.49
C LEU A 198 -3.85 -8.45 1.44
N GLY A 199 -2.75 -9.20 1.57
CA GLY A 199 -1.43 -8.61 1.84
C GLY A 199 -1.51 -7.66 3.03
N PHE A 200 -1.04 -6.42 2.89
CA PHE A 200 -1.27 -5.34 3.85
C PHE A 200 -2.36 -4.35 3.42
N GLY A 201 -3.11 -4.66 2.36
CA GLY A 201 -4.28 -3.89 1.94
C GLY A 201 -4.01 -2.65 1.09
N TYR A 202 -2.76 -2.36 0.73
CA TYR A 202 -2.42 -1.14 -0.02
C TYR A 202 -3.12 -1.05 -1.37
N HIS A 203 -3.13 -2.13 -2.16
CA HIS A 203 -3.84 -2.20 -3.44
C HIS A 203 -5.35 -2.04 -3.29
N ILE A 204 -5.91 -2.51 -2.18
CA ILE A 204 -7.34 -2.41 -1.88
C ILE A 204 -7.69 -0.97 -1.48
N LYS A 205 -6.85 -0.30 -0.67
CA LYS A 205 -7.00 1.13 -0.31
C LYS A 205 -7.01 2.01 -1.57
N GLU A 206 -6.09 1.76 -2.49
CA GLU A 206 -6.02 2.50 -3.76
C GLU A 206 -7.23 2.25 -4.65
N LEU A 207 -7.66 0.98 -4.79
CA LEU A 207 -8.85 0.66 -5.57
C LEU A 207 -10.11 1.25 -4.94
N TYR A 208 -10.24 1.21 -3.62
CA TYR A 208 -11.33 1.81 -2.86
C TYR A 208 -11.47 3.32 -3.13
N SER A 209 -10.34 4.00 -3.28
CA SER A 209 -10.25 5.44 -3.56
C SER A 209 -10.61 5.78 -5.01
N LEU A 210 -10.19 4.93 -5.97
CA LEU A 210 -10.51 5.07 -7.39
C LEU A 210 -11.98 4.72 -7.69
N ALA A 211 -12.46 3.61 -7.14
CA ALA A 211 -13.80 3.07 -7.37
C ALA A 211 -14.84 3.67 -6.42
N LYS A 212 -15.09 4.98 -6.59
CA LYS A 212 -16.11 5.71 -5.81
C LYS A 212 -17.49 5.04 -5.98
N GLY A 213 -18.01 4.50 -4.88
CA GLY A 213 -19.33 3.86 -4.82
C GLY A 213 -19.35 2.37 -5.16
N ALA A 214 -18.22 1.75 -5.53
CA ALA A 214 -18.15 0.30 -5.65
C ALA A 214 -18.00 -0.37 -4.27
N GLU A 215 -18.53 -1.58 -4.14
CA GLU A 215 -18.22 -2.47 -3.02
C GLU A 215 -16.99 -3.33 -3.35
N ILE A 216 -16.21 -3.68 -2.33
CA ILE A 216 -15.04 -4.54 -2.46
C ILE A 216 -15.15 -5.64 -1.41
N THR A 217 -15.09 -6.89 -1.84
CA THR A 217 -14.98 -8.05 -0.95
C THR A 217 -13.63 -8.72 -1.18
N VAL A 218 -12.83 -8.78 -0.12
CA VAL A 218 -11.50 -9.37 -0.10
C VAL A 218 -11.58 -10.74 0.57
N TYR A 219 -10.99 -11.75 -0.05
CA TYR A 219 -10.86 -13.10 0.47
C TYR A 219 -9.39 -13.37 0.79
N GLU A 220 -9.13 -13.93 1.97
CA GLU A 220 -7.81 -14.33 2.43
C GLU A 220 -7.93 -15.68 3.16
N ASP A 221 -7.12 -16.66 2.77
CA ASP A 221 -7.12 -18.00 3.39
C ASP A 221 -6.06 -18.14 4.50
N ASP A 222 -5.06 -17.25 4.53
CA ASP A 222 -4.01 -17.30 5.52
C ASP A 222 -4.27 -16.34 6.69
N LEU A 223 -4.60 -16.90 7.86
CA LEU A 223 -4.84 -16.14 9.08
C LEU A 223 -3.61 -15.31 9.47
N ASN A 224 -2.39 -15.80 9.24
CA ASN A 224 -1.18 -15.09 9.61
C ASN A 224 -1.03 -13.79 8.81
N VAL A 225 -1.43 -13.78 7.53
CA VAL A 225 -1.43 -12.55 6.71
C VAL A 225 -2.42 -11.53 7.29
N ILE A 226 -3.62 -11.97 7.69
CA ILE A 226 -4.63 -11.10 8.31
C ILE A 226 -4.10 -10.48 9.61
N LEU A 227 -3.45 -11.28 10.45
CA LEU A 227 -2.90 -10.82 11.72
C LEU A 227 -1.73 -9.86 11.53
N LEU A 228 -0.80 -10.18 10.62
CA LEU A 228 0.31 -9.29 10.31
C LEU A 228 -0.18 -7.96 9.71
N ALA A 229 -1.22 -7.98 8.88
CA ALA A 229 -1.86 -6.76 8.40
C ALA A 229 -2.48 -5.95 9.55
N ALA A 230 -3.12 -6.61 10.51
CA ALA A 230 -3.67 -5.95 11.70
C ALA A 230 -2.58 -5.30 12.58
N ILE A 231 -1.37 -5.87 12.60
CA ILE A 231 -0.25 -5.37 13.39
C ILE A 231 0.45 -4.21 12.69
N PHE A 232 0.74 -4.36 11.39
CA PHE A 232 1.72 -3.52 10.70
C PHE A 232 1.11 -2.55 9.67
N ALA A 233 -0.19 -2.66 9.37
CA ALA A 233 -0.85 -1.83 8.36
C ALA A 233 -1.94 -0.92 8.96
N ARG A 234 -2.23 0.17 8.24
CA ARG A 234 -3.33 1.09 8.55
C ARG A 234 -4.60 0.62 7.85
N LEU A 235 -5.37 -0.24 8.50
CA LEU A 235 -6.57 -0.84 7.92
C LEU A 235 -7.84 0.00 8.11
N GLN A 236 -7.89 0.83 9.15
CA GLN A 236 -9.07 1.60 9.55
C GLN A 236 -9.66 2.45 8.42
N GLU A 237 -8.82 3.18 7.67
CA GLU A 237 -9.25 4.05 6.57
C GLU A 237 -10.07 3.30 5.51
N MET A 238 -9.70 2.04 5.26
CA MET A 238 -10.32 1.20 4.23
C MET A 238 -11.65 0.60 4.68
N PHE A 239 -11.73 0.12 5.93
CA PHE A 239 -12.91 -0.59 6.45
C PHE A 239 -13.98 0.34 7.05
N SER A 240 -13.62 1.55 7.48
CA SER A 240 -14.53 2.50 8.14
C SER A 240 -15.79 2.85 7.35
N SER A 241 -15.72 2.84 6.02
CA SER A 241 -16.84 3.17 5.14
C SER A 241 -17.90 2.07 4.98
N GLY A 242 -17.58 0.83 5.40
CA GLY A 242 -18.41 -0.36 5.15
C GLY A 242 -18.46 -0.85 3.70
N ARG A 243 -17.83 -0.16 2.74
CA ARG A 243 -17.78 -0.60 1.33
C ARG A 243 -16.75 -1.72 1.10
N VAL A 244 -15.79 -1.87 2.01
CA VAL A 244 -14.79 -2.93 1.96
C VAL A 244 -15.12 -3.97 3.04
N ARG A 245 -15.16 -5.24 2.65
CA ARG A 245 -15.37 -6.38 3.54
C ARG A 245 -14.24 -7.37 3.38
N LEU A 246 -13.83 -8.00 4.47
CA LEU A 246 -12.87 -9.09 4.47
C LEU A 246 -13.61 -10.40 4.77
N VAL A 247 -13.16 -11.49 4.15
CA VAL A 247 -13.63 -12.84 4.40
C VAL A 247 -12.41 -13.72 4.64
N TYR A 248 -12.28 -14.24 5.86
CA TYR A 248 -11.34 -15.30 6.15
C TYR A 248 -11.94 -16.63 5.66
N ASP A 249 -11.34 -17.20 4.61
CA ASP A 249 -11.84 -18.41 3.94
C ASP A 249 -10.71 -19.45 3.81
N PRO A 250 -10.32 -20.12 4.91
CA PRO A 250 -9.15 -21.01 4.94
C PRO A 250 -9.27 -22.24 4.03
N LYS A 251 -10.46 -22.52 3.50
CA LYS A 251 -10.72 -23.63 2.57
C LYS A 251 -11.11 -23.15 1.18
N LEU A 252 -11.10 -21.83 0.94
CA LEU A 252 -11.47 -21.17 -0.31
C LEU A 252 -12.86 -21.58 -0.84
N LYS A 253 -13.76 -22.03 0.06
CA LYS A 253 -15.08 -22.54 -0.33
C LYS A 253 -16.01 -21.40 -0.71
N GLU A 254 -16.04 -20.36 0.12
CA GLU A 254 -16.87 -19.19 -0.15
C GLU A 254 -16.38 -18.45 -1.38
N LEU A 255 -15.07 -18.36 -1.57
CA LEU A 255 -14.48 -17.77 -2.77
C LEU A 255 -14.87 -18.56 -4.02
N LYS A 256 -14.77 -19.90 -3.98
CA LYS A 256 -15.16 -20.76 -5.11
C LYS A 256 -16.61 -20.54 -5.52
N ASP A 257 -17.53 -20.55 -4.55
CA ASP A 257 -18.96 -20.31 -4.81
C ASP A 257 -19.20 -18.89 -5.34
N ARG A 258 -18.43 -17.92 -4.83
CA ARG A 258 -18.53 -16.52 -5.26
C ARG A 258 -18.07 -16.31 -6.69
N ILE A 259 -16.96 -16.91 -7.10
CA ILE A 259 -16.44 -16.87 -8.47
C ILE A 259 -17.45 -17.51 -9.44
N GLY A 260 -18.04 -18.65 -9.05
CA GLY A 260 -19.06 -19.35 -9.85
C GLY A 260 -20.37 -18.56 -10.05
N SER A 261 -20.58 -17.47 -9.30
CA SER A 261 -21.79 -16.65 -9.32
C SER A 261 -21.54 -15.18 -9.67
N LEU A 262 -20.40 -14.88 -10.32
CA LEU A 262 -20.07 -13.52 -10.77
C LEU A 262 -21.09 -12.99 -11.78
N LYS A 263 -21.52 -11.74 -11.56
CA LYS A 263 -22.42 -11.01 -12.47
C LYS A 263 -21.62 -10.14 -13.43
N ALA A 264 -22.25 -9.73 -14.53
CA ALA A 264 -21.60 -8.93 -15.58
C ALA A 264 -21.03 -7.57 -15.12
N ASN A 265 -21.50 -7.04 -13.99
CA ASN A 265 -21.05 -5.78 -13.41
C ASN A 265 -20.06 -5.97 -12.23
N GLU A 266 -19.44 -7.13 -12.16
CA GLU A 266 -18.51 -7.53 -11.12
C GLU A 266 -17.18 -7.95 -11.74
N ALA A 267 -16.09 -7.68 -11.04
CA ALA A 267 -14.76 -8.10 -11.46
C ALA A 267 -14.11 -8.93 -10.37
N PHE A 268 -13.42 -10.00 -10.79
CA PHE A 268 -12.59 -10.80 -9.91
C PHE A 268 -11.11 -10.58 -10.24
N HIS A 269 -10.31 -10.27 -9.21
CA HIS A 269 -8.88 -10.08 -9.33
C HIS A 269 -8.11 -10.88 -8.27
N VAL A 270 -6.92 -11.32 -8.66
CA VAL A 270 -6.00 -12.06 -7.81
C VAL A 270 -4.77 -11.21 -7.57
N HIS A 271 -4.47 -10.92 -6.30
CA HIS A 271 -3.19 -10.33 -5.91
C HIS A 271 -2.11 -11.41 -6.04
N TYR A 272 -1.20 -11.23 -7.01
CA TYR A 272 -0.26 -12.30 -7.39
C TYR A 272 0.64 -12.78 -6.24
N PRO A 273 1.23 -11.91 -5.41
CA PRO A 273 1.99 -12.38 -4.26
C PRO A 273 1.17 -13.19 -3.25
N SER A 274 -0.09 -12.83 -3.01
CA SER A 274 -0.98 -13.65 -2.18
C SER A 274 -1.25 -15.01 -2.82
N PHE A 275 -1.42 -15.07 -4.15
CA PHE A 275 -1.50 -16.34 -4.86
C PHE A 275 -0.25 -17.20 -4.65
N LEU A 276 0.95 -16.63 -4.63
CA LEU A 276 2.18 -17.38 -4.33
C LEU A 276 2.12 -18.02 -2.93
N ASN A 277 1.46 -17.37 -1.97
CA ASN A 277 1.32 -17.86 -0.59
C ASN A 277 0.29 -18.98 -0.41
N VAL A 278 -0.62 -19.21 -1.36
CA VAL A 278 -1.57 -20.33 -1.31
C VAL A 278 -0.81 -21.64 -1.08
N ARG A 279 -1.20 -22.44 -0.09
CA ARG A 279 -0.52 -23.70 0.25
C ARG A 279 -1.26 -24.95 -0.25
N SER A 280 -2.56 -24.86 -0.49
CA SER A 280 -3.37 -25.98 -0.99
C SER A 280 -3.28 -26.11 -2.51
N THR A 281 -3.25 -27.35 -3.00
CA THR A 281 -3.27 -27.64 -4.44
C THR A 281 -4.58 -27.16 -5.07
N GLU A 282 -5.70 -27.42 -4.40
CA GLU A 282 -7.03 -27.03 -4.87
C GLU A 282 -7.17 -25.50 -4.96
N GLY A 283 -6.58 -24.77 -4.00
CA GLY A 283 -6.55 -23.31 -4.03
C GLY A 283 -5.69 -22.76 -5.17
N LYS A 284 -4.53 -23.37 -5.41
CA LYS A 284 -3.68 -23.02 -6.56
C LYS A 284 -4.41 -23.22 -7.87
N GLU A 285 -5.07 -24.35 -8.05
CA GLU A 285 -5.86 -24.66 -9.25
C GLU A 285 -6.98 -23.64 -9.44
N LEU A 286 -7.76 -23.37 -8.39
CA LEU A 286 -8.88 -22.41 -8.41
C LEU A 286 -8.43 -21.02 -8.89
N LEU A 287 -7.26 -20.56 -8.46
CA LEU A 287 -6.81 -19.19 -8.69
C LEU A 287 -5.90 -19.04 -9.92
N SER A 288 -5.23 -20.10 -10.36
CA SER A 288 -4.22 -20.08 -11.43
C SER A 288 -4.70 -19.44 -12.74
N GLY A 289 -5.96 -19.67 -13.10
CA GLY A 289 -6.59 -19.10 -14.32
C GLY A 289 -6.95 -17.62 -14.21
N HIS A 290 -6.86 -17.02 -13.02
CA HIS A 290 -7.22 -15.62 -12.75
C HIS A 290 -6.00 -14.74 -12.45
N VAL A 291 -4.82 -15.35 -12.36
CA VAL A 291 -3.57 -14.62 -12.27
C VAL A 291 -3.24 -14.04 -13.65
N SER A 292 -2.95 -12.74 -13.71
CA SER A 292 -2.48 -12.12 -14.95
C SER A 292 -1.05 -12.58 -15.24
N TRP A 293 -0.90 -13.69 -15.97
CA TRP A 293 0.40 -14.08 -16.52
C TRP A 293 0.89 -12.96 -17.46
N VAL A 294 2.05 -12.37 -17.15
CA VAL A 294 2.85 -11.79 -18.21
C VAL A 294 3.36 -13.00 -18.98
N GLY A 295 2.79 -13.24 -20.17
CA GLY A 295 3.29 -14.28 -21.05
C GLY A 295 4.79 -14.09 -21.22
N ILE A 296 5.55 -15.12 -20.84
CA ILE A 296 6.92 -15.31 -21.30
C ILE A 296 6.83 -15.87 -22.71
#